data_AF-A0A5Q3LC94-F1
#
_entry.id   AF-A0A5Q3LC94-F1
#
_cell.length_a   1.000
_cell.length_b   1.000
_cell.length_c   1.000
_cell.angle_alpha   90.00
_cell.angle_beta   90.00
_cell.angle_gamma   90.00
#
_symmetry.space_group_name_H-M   'P 1'
#
loop_
_entity.id
_entity.type
_entity.pdbx_description
1 polymer ?
#
loop_
_entity_poly.entity_id
_entity_poly.type
_entity_poly.pdbx_seq_one_letter_code
_entity_poly.pdbx_strand_id
1 'polypeptide(L)'
;MDVGYQKHLRVRHGENEFANPSSHINGIESFWSFAKRRLIKFNGVPQHTFYLHLKETEFRFNKRRDNVYKVLLKILRKHPL
;
A
#
# COMPACT_ATOMS: atom_id res chain seq x y z
N MET A 1 -23.91 -23.79 -25.11
CA MET A 1 -24.54 -22.50 -25.49
C MET A 1 -23.69 -21.41 -24.85
N ASP A 2 -22.93 -20.72 -25.70
CA ASP A 2 -22.21 -19.46 -25.42
C ASP A 2 -23.13 -18.39 -24.82
N VAL A 3 -22.58 -17.57 -23.91
CA VAL A 3 -22.54 -16.08 -23.91
C VAL A 3 -21.50 -15.71 -22.83
N GLY A 4 -20.40 -15.00 -23.03
CA GLY A 4 -20.09 -14.00 -24.05
C GLY A 4 -19.93 -12.62 -23.40
N TYR A 5 -18.69 -12.32 -22.98
CA TYR A 5 -18.08 -10.98 -22.85
C TYR A 5 -18.63 -9.95 -21.85
N GLN A 6 -17.76 -9.50 -20.94
CA GLN A 6 -17.57 -8.06 -20.69
C GLN A 6 -16.11 -7.70 -20.39
N LYS A 7 -15.44 -7.26 -21.48
CA LYS A 7 -14.29 -6.35 -21.61
C LYS A 7 -13.31 -6.25 -20.44
N HIS A 8 -12.21 -6.99 -20.54
CA HIS A 8 -10.92 -6.50 -20.04
C HIS A 8 -10.49 -5.31 -20.91
N LEU A 9 -10.70 -4.09 -20.42
CA LEU A 9 -10.13 -2.89 -21.05
C LEU A 9 -8.62 -2.91 -20.83
N ARG A 10 -7.89 -3.32 -21.87
CA ARG A 10 -6.42 -3.27 -21.91
C ARG A 10 -6.01 -1.79 -22.01
N VAL A 11 -5.62 -1.20 -20.89
CA VAL A 11 -5.09 0.17 -20.85
C VAL A 11 -3.74 0.18 -21.56
N ARG A 12 -3.58 1.06 -22.56
CA ARG A 12 -2.35 1.23 -23.33
C ARG A 12 -1.37 2.08 -22.52
N HIS A 13 -0.27 1.46 -22.09
CA HIS A 13 0.85 2.09 -21.36
C HIS A 13 1.77 2.90 -22.29
N GLY A 14 1.22 3.84 -23.06
CA GLY A 14 1.97 4.52 -24.14
C GLY A 14 2.58 5.87 -23.75
N GLU A 15 1.93 6.65 -22.89
CA GLU A 15 2.29 8.07 -22.74
C GLU A 15 2.18 8.48 -21.28
N ASN A 16 3.34 8.63 -20.63
CA ASN A 16 3.70 9.37 -19.41
C ASN A 16 2.63 10.17 -18.62
N GLU A 17 1.46 9.60 -18.31
CA GLU A 17 0.37 10.27 -17.58
C GLU A 17 0.40 10.07 -16.05
N PHE A 18 1.46 9.47 -15.49
CA PHE A 18 1.51 9.17 -14.05
C PHE A 18 2.01 10.32 -13.16
N ALA A 19 2.29 11.48 -13.74
CA ALA A 19 2.69 12.70 -13.04
C ALA A 19 1.69 13.86 -13.24
N ASN A 20 0.40 13.54 -13.34
CA ASN A 20 -0.71 14.49 -13.26
C ASN A 20 -1.78 13.91 -12.28
N PRO A 21 -2.84 14.62 -11.85
CA PRO A 21 -3.65 14.35 -10.64
C PRO A 21 -4.25 12.93 -10.46
N SER A 22 -4.14 12.04 -11.44
CA SER A 22 -4.28 10.58 -11.31
C SER A 22 -3.26 9.95 -10.35
N SER A 23 -2.11 10.58 -10.10
CA SER A 23 -1.01 10.05 -9.28
C SER A 23 -1.41 9.81 -7.81
N HIS A 24 -2.28 10.65 -7.24
CA HIS A 24 -2.78 10.47 -5.87
C HIS A 24 -3.74 9.28 -5.76
N ILE A 25 -4.61 9.10 -6.77
CA ILE A 25 -5.51 7.94 -6.87
C ILE A 25 -4.68 6.66 -7.08
N ASN A 26 -3.66 6.71 -7.94
CA ASN A 26 -2.70 5.61 -8.10
C ASN A 26 -1.94 5.32 -6.79
N GLY A 27 -1.65 6.35 -5.99
CA GLY A 27 -1.03 6.22 -4.67
C GLY A 27 -1.91 5.49 -3.67
N ILE A 28 -3.20 5.86 -3.56
CA ILE A 28 -4.14 5.21 -2.63
C ILE A 28 -4.42 3.76 -3.05
N GLU A 29 -4.57 3.49 -4.36
CA GLU A 29 -4.74 2.13 -4.87
C GLU A 29 -3.49 1.27 -4.64
N SER A 30 -2.30 1.83 -4.88
CA SER A 30 -1.02 1.16 -4.60
C SER A 30 -0.88 0.84 -3.11
N PHE A 31 -1.29 1.76 -2.24
CA PHE A 31 -1.31 1.56 -0.80
C PHE A 31 -2.24 0.40 -0.42
N TRP A 32 -3.49 0.38 -0.88
CA TRP A 32 -4.44 -0.68 -0.55
C TRP A 32 -4.02 -2.05 -1.11
N SER A 33 -3.43 -2.10 -2.29
CA SER A 33 -2.85 -3.33 -2.86
C SER A 33 -1.71 -3.86 -1.97
N PHE A 34 -0.82 -2.98 -1.51
CA PHE A 34 0.26 -3.32 -0.58
C PHE A 34 -0.28 -3.78 0.78
N ALA A 35 -1.25 -3.05 1.34
CA ALA A 35 -1.85 -3.33 2.63
C ALA A 35 -2.55 -4.69 2.63
N LYS A 36 -3.35 -4.98 1.60
CA LYS A 36 -4.01 -6.28 1.44
C LYS A 36 -3.01 -7.43 1.45
N ARG A 37 -1.94 -7.35 0.66
CA ARG A 37 -0.89 -8.38 0.59
C ARG A 37 -0.20 -8.61 1.93
N ARG A 38 0.01 -7.54 2.71
CA ARG A 38 0.62 -7.63 4.05
C ARG A 38 -0.34 -8.24 5.06
N LEU A 39 -1.58 -7.73 5.13
CA LEU A 39 -2.55 -8.11 6.14
C LEU A 39 -3.04 -9.55 6.00
N ILE A 40 -3.11 -10.08 4.77
CA ILE A 40 -3.46 -11.49 4.51
C ILE A 40 -2.52 -12.47 5.24
N LYS A 41 -1.24 -12.10 5.44
CA LYS A 41 -0.27 -12.97 6.12
C LYS A 41 -0.54 -13.16 7.61
N PHE A 42 -1.38 -12.32 8.21
CA PHE A 42 -1.75 -12.46 9.63
C PHE A 42 -2.88 -13.46 9.87
N ASN A 43 -3.53 -13.98 8.82
CA ASN A 43 -4.68 -14.89 8.92
C ASN A 43 -5.84 -14.34 9.76
N GLY A 44 -5.96 -13.02 9.83
CA GLY A 44 -6.91 -12.32 10.69
C GLY A 44 -6.21 -11.32 11.60
N VAL A 45 -6.89 -10.23 11.93
CA VAL A 45 -6.40 -9.20 12.85
C VAL A 45 -7.55 -8.85 13.79
N PRO A 46 -7.34 -8.83 15.12
CA PRO A 46 -8.37 -8.39 16.06
C PRO A 46 -8.85 -6.98 15.73
N GLN A 47 -10.16 -6.75 15.80
CA GLN A 47 -10.76 -5.45 15.46
C GLN A 47 -10.15 -4.29 16.26
N HIS A 48 -9.88 -4.51 17.55
CA HIS A 48 -9.34 -3.48 18.44
C HIS A 48 -7.88 -3.09 18.12
N THR A 49 -7.09 -3.96 17.47
CA THR A 49 -5.72 -3.62 17.05
C THR A 49 -5.61 -3.28 15.57
N PHE A 50 -6.67 -3.46 14.78
CA PHE A 50 -6.62 -3.26 13.33
C PHE A 50 -6.02 -1.90 12.92
N TYR A 51 -6.37 -0.83 13.65
CA TYR A 51 -5.83 0.50 13.39
C TYR A 51 -4.29 0.57 13.55
N LEU A 52 -3.71 -0.15 14.52
CA LEU A 52 -2.26 -0.24 14.71
C LEU A 52 -1.58 -0.92 13.53
N HIS A 53 -2.15 -2.04 13.05
CA HIS A 53 -1.63 -2.74 11.88
C HIS A 53 -1.73 -1.88 10.61
N LEU A 54 -2.81 -1.11 10.47
CA LEU A 54 -2.97 -0.19 9.34
C LEU A 54 -1.93 0.95 9.39
N LYS A 55 -1.72 1.55 10.58
CA LYS A 55 -0.71 2.59 10.78
C LYS A 55 0.72 2.10 10.59
N GLU A 56 1.04 0.90 11.07
CA GLU A 56 2.33 0.26 10.79
C GLU A 56 2.51 0.01 9.28
N THR A 57 1.45 -0.40 8.60
CA THR A 57 1.46 -0.66 7.14
C THR A 57 1.64 0.64 6.35
N GLU A 58 0.98 1.73 6.74
CA GLU A 58 1.17 3.08 6.21
C GLU A 58 2.64 3.50 6.33
N PHE A 59 3.22 3.37 7.54
CA PHE A 59 4.62 3.69 7.78
C PHE A 59 5.55 2.88 6.86
N ARG A 60 5.34 1.57 6.75
CA ARG A 60 6.13 0.70 5.87
C ARG A 60 5.98 1.04 4.39
N PHE A 61 4.77 1.40 3.94
CA PHE A 61 4.53 1.81 2.56
C PHE A 61 5.29 3.10 2.23
N ASN A 62 5.19 4.11 3.10
CA ASN A 62 5.89 5.39 2.95
C ASN A 62 7.41 5.24 3.04
N LYS A 63 7.88 4.20 3.75
CA LYS A 63 9.30 3.87 3.94
C LYS A 63 9.78 2.67 3.13
N ARG A 64 9.04 2.25 2.11
CA ARG A 64 9.31 1.02 1.34
C ARG A 64 10.65 1.00 0.58
N ARG A 65 11.24 2.18 0.35
CA ARG A 65 12.57 2.34 -0.28
C ARG A 65 13.68 2.62 0.74
N ASP A 66 13.33 2.81 2.01
CA ASP A 66 14.26 3.14 3.08
C ASP A 66 14.68 1.86 3.83
N ASN A 67 15.84 1.89 4.47
CA ASN A 67 16.20 0.88 5.46
C ASN A 67 15.39 1.12 6.75
N VAL A 68 14.29 0.39 6.89
CA VAL A 68 13.33 0.55 8.01
C VAL A 68 14.01 0.45 9.38
N TYR A 69 15.00 -0.43 9.54
CA TYR A 69 15.75 -0.55 10.79
C TYR A 69 16.48 0.75 11.15
N LYS A 70 17.20 1.35 10.20
CA LYS A 70 17.87 2.64 10.41
C LYS A 70 16.88 3.77 10.70
N VAL A 71 15.72 3.77 10.05
CA VAL A 71 14.66 4.76 10.29
C VAL A 71 14.11 4.63 11.71
N LEU A 72 13.80 3.40 12.16
CA LEU A 72 13.28 3.15 13.50
C LEU A 72 14.30 3.54 14.58
N LEU A 73 15.58 3.20 14.42
CA LEU A 73 16.64 3.63 15.34
C LEU A 73 16.70 5.16 15.47
N LYS A 74 16.55 5.88 14.35
CA LYS A 74 16.52 7.35 14.37
C LYS A 74 15.30 7.90 15.11
N ILE A 75 14.13 7.28 14.94
CA ILE A 75 12.89 7.69 15.63
C ILE A 75 13.03 7.43 17.13
N LEU A 76 13.43 6.22 17.53
CA LEU A 76 13.57 5.84 18.95
C LEU A 76 14.63 6.65 19.69
N ARG A 77 15.70 7.09 19.01
CA ARG A 77 16.67 8.03 19.60
C ARG A 77 16.10 9.42 19.86
N LYS A 78 15.14 9.87 19.07
CA LYS A 78 14.48 11.18 19.22
C LYS A 78 13.31 11.12 20.20
N HIS A 79 12.60 9.99 20.22
CA HIS A 79 11.43 9.74 21.02
C HIS A 79 11.62 8.39 21.72
N PRO A 80 12.36 8.37 22.85
CA PRO A 80 12.50 7.16 23.65
C PRO A 80 11.14 6.71 24.16
N LEU A 81 10.98 5.39 24.31
CA LEU A 81 9.76 4.73 24.78
C LEU A 81 9.61 4.85 26.29
#